data_AF-A0A7X8LG87-F1
#
_entry.id   AF-A0A7X8LG87-F1
#
_cell.length_a   1.000
_cell.length_b   1.000
_cell.length_c   1.000
_cell.angle_alpha   90.00
_cell.angle_beta   90.00
_cell.angle_gamma   90.00
#
_symmetry.space_group_name_H-M   'P 1'
#
loop_
_entity.id
_entity.type
_entity.pdbx_description
1 polymer ?
#
loop_
_entity_poly.entity_id
_entity_poly.type
_entity_poly.pdbx_seq_one_letter_code
_entity_poly.pdbx_strand_id
1 'polypeptide(L)'
;MMLEQTPKPGSRILLTTGTLLQVTLQTDPEQSGRAVLRTNIGRAAIRRHEIIAATEADTPPLARDWHDLTMTNAANGLYTIDLPLDEVGWFGAKACFIPEGSEIPQWPAGDNLAIKVSPATTACANTIYTAFVRQFGSALHHAPHTPRNAELAGPLLAQGYSVIPPSGTFRNLVQKLDTIMGHMRFNIIQLLPIHPTPTTFARMGLYGSPFAARDLLDVDPALAEFDTRATPLDQFRELVDAVHARQGRLFLDIPANHTGWASTLQIHHPEWFKQNPDGSFKSPGAWGVIWEDLVELDYSNRDLRAFMAEVFIFWCRQGVDGFRCDAGYMIPAETWTYIVARVRDAFPETTFMLEGLGGKIEVTDTLLANSNLDWAYAESFQHYDRDAFEKFLPAATALSETNGPLVHFAETHDNDRLASRGENWARMRTPLAALLSQQGSYGITAGVEWFAADKIAVHGAPSLNWDSPANQVDALARLNAIVASHPAFSAAATLSMIQGGPGNVLALLREPPPGEEGKILGLVNLDPNGPQTVFWPAGRFLNPTRSTAWDLLTGEQMELRTSPDGTRAVDLEPGRVRCLCADPTFITKLNKLLATPPATPPTVARLRRNALAIRVIRWLAPQTLWQQK
;
A
#
# COMPACT_ATOMS: atom_id res chain seq x y z
N MET A 1 -8.70 37.72 -21.25
CA MET A 1 -7.57 37.70 -20.30
C MET A 1 -7.01 36.29 -20.30
N MET A 2 -5.77 36.12 -20.79
CA MET A 2 -5.09 34.83 -20.78
C MET A 2 -4.46 34.65 -19.39
N LEU A 3 -4.93 33.68 -18.62
CA LEU A 3 -4.41 33.36 -17.30
C LEU A 3 -4.52 31.85 -17.07
N GLU A 4 -3.45 31.13 -17.43
CA GLU A 4 -3.44 29.66 -17.46
C GLU A 4 -2.32 29.12 -16.59
N GLN A 5 -2.67 28.30 -15.59
CA GLN A 5 -1.70 27.64 -14.74
C GLN A 5 -1.48 26.19 -15.21
N THR A 6 -0.23 25.73 -15.21
CA THR A 6 0.13 24.30 -15.37
C THR A 6 0.95 23.83 -14.16
N PRO A 7 0.60 22.71 -13.50
CA PRO A 7 -0.56 21.85 -13.72
C PRO A 7 -1.90 22.59 -13.53
N LYS A 8 -2.93 22.10 -14.23
CA LYS A 8 -4.24 22.75 -14.29
C LYS A 8 -4.85 22.90 -12.89
N PRO A 9 -5.41 24.06 -12.52
CA PRO A 9 -6.17 24.22 -11.28
C PRO A 9 -7.31 23.20 -11.17
N GLY A 10 -7.56 22.68 -9.96
CA GLY A 10 -8.54 21.63 -9.68
C GLY A 10 -8.08 20.21 -10.03
N SER A 11 -6.88 20.02 -10.60
CA SER A 11 -6.30 18.68 -10.78
C SER A 11 -5.68 18.17 -9.47
N ARG A 12 -5.49 16.84 -9.41
CA ARG A 12 -4.78 16.14 -8.33
C ARG A 12 -3.53 15.51 -8.90
N ILE A 13 -2.40 15.66 -8.21
CA ILE A 13 -1.13 15.07 -8.61
C ILE A 13 -0.52 14.29 -7.45
N LEU A 14 0.01 13.11 -7.75
CA LEU A 14 0.78 12.28 -6.83
C LEU A 14 2.27 12.38 -7.14
N LEU A 15 3.04 12.79 -6.13
CA LEU A 15 4.49 12.93 -6.19
C LEU A 15 5.13 12.24 -4.98
N THR A 16 6.46 12.24 -4.93
CA THR A 16 7.21 11.68 -3.80
C THR A 16 8.20 12.69 -3.26
N THR A 17 8.58 12.59 -1.99
CA THR A 17 9.67 13.41 -1.47
C THR A 17 10.95 13.17 -2.28
N GLY A 18 11.73 14.21 -2.57
CA GLY A 18 12.93 14.15 -3.40
C GLY A 18 12.68 14.42 -4.88
N THR A 19 11.43 14.68 -5.29
CA THR A 19 11.09 15.22 -6.62
C THR A 19 10.97 16.75 -6.61
N LEU A 20 10.88 17.33 -7.81
CA LEU A 20 10.53 18.73 -8.04
C LEU A 20 9.13 18.81 -8.61
N LEU A 21 8.33 19.76 -8.14
CA LEU A 21 7.07 20.16 -8.78
C LEU A 21 7.29 21.50 -9.48
N GLN A 22 7.20 21.50 -10.81
CA GLN A 22 7.16 22.75 -11.56
C GLN A 22 5.73 23.27 -11.67
N VAL A 23 5.53 24.55 -11.36
CA VAL A 23 4.27 25.26 -11.62
C VAL A 23 4.55 26.46 -12.51
N THR A 24 3.80 26.57 -13.60
CA THR A 24 3.84 27.73 -14.50
C THR A 24 2.52 28.49 -14.48
N LEU A 25 2.59 29.79 -14.74
CA LEU A 25 1.46 30.68 -14.94
C LEU A 25 1.71 31.51 -16.19
N GLN A 26 0.89 31.30 -17.21
CA GLN A 26 0.90 32.08 -18.44
C GLN A 26 -0.08 33.25 -18.30
N THR A 27 0.42 34.48 -18.47
CA THR A 27 -0.36 35.73 -18.45
C THR A 27 -0.34 36.40 -19.83
N ASP A 28 -1.09 37.50 -19.96
CA ASP A 28 -0.96 38.40 -21.11
C ASP A 28 0.48 38.96 -21.17
N PRO A 29 1.22 38.78 -22.28
CA PRO A 29 2.60 39.25 -22.41
C PRO A 29 2.77 40.77 -22.31
N GLU A 30 1.73 41.54 -22.62
CA GLU A 30 1.76 43.01 -22.56
C GLU A 30 1.52 43.55 -21.14
N GLN A 31 1.06 42.68 -20.23
CA GLN A 31 0.67 43.07 -18.88
C GLN A 31 1.86 43.00 -17.91
N SER A 32 2.25 44.14 -17.36
CA SER A 32 3.30 44.23 -16.33
C SER A 32 2.76 43.90 -14.93
N GLY A 33 3.57 43.25 -14.09
CA GLY A 33 3.18 42.84 -12.75
C GLY A 33 4.09 41.75 -12.17
N ARG A 34 3.60 41.04 -11.16
CA ARG A 34 4.31 39.92 -10.51
C ARG A 34 3.39 38.72 -10.35
N ALA A 35 3.94 37.52 -10.39
CA ALA A 35 3.21 36.29 -10.07
C ALA A 35 3.70 35.68 -8.75
N VAL A 36 2.77 35.08 -8.01
CA VAL A 36 3.07 34.29 -6.82
C VAL A 36 2.30 32.97 -6.87
N LEU A 37 2.90 31.94 -6.28
CA LEU A 37 2.23 30.68 -5.97
C LEU A 37 1.78 30.71 -4.51
N ARG A 38 0.48 30.78 -4.28
CA ARG A 38 -0.11 30.61 -2.94
C ARG A 38 -0.21 29.12 -2.65
N THR A 39 0.45 28.64 -1.60
CA THR A 39 0.50 27.20 -1.26
C THR A 39 0.67 26.99 0.24
N ASN A 40 0.51 25.76 0.72
CA ASN A 40 0.91 25.33 2.06
C ASN A 40 2.10 24.36 2.09
N ILE A 41 2.75 24.11 0.94
CA ILE A 41 4.01 23.35 0.85
C ILE A 41 5.10 24.05 1.68
N GLY A 42 5.89 23.26 2.41
CA GLY A 42 6.96 23.74 3.29
C GLY A 42 6.48 24.15 4.68
N ARG A 43 5.19 24.00 4.98
CA ARG A 43 4.55 24.33 6.25
C ARG A 43 3.70 23.19 6.81
N ALA A 44 4.00 21.93 6.45
CA ALA A 44 3.25 20.76 6.92
C ALA A 44 3.13 20.68 8.45
N ALA A 45 4.18 21.05 9.19
CA ALA A 45 4.17 21.06 10.66
C ALA A 45 3.13 22.03 11.24
N ILE A 46 2.95 23.21 10.63
CA ILE A 46 1.93 24.19 11.07
C ILE A 46 0.54 23.60 10.89
N ARG A 47 0.29 22.97 9.72
CA ARG A 47 -1.00 22.32 9.44
C ARG A 47 -1.30 21.20 10.43
N ARG A 48 -0.31 20.35 10.74
CA ARG A 48 -0.45 19.26 11.72
C ARG A 48 -0.77 19.80 13.11
N HIS A 49 -0.03 20.80 13.58
CA HIS A 49 -0.30 21.43 14.88
C HIS A 49 -1.70 22.04 14.96
N GLU A 50 -2.20 22.69 13.91
CA GLU A 50 -3.56 23.21 13.88
C GLU A 50 -4.62 22.10 13.94
N ILE A 51 -4.43 20.98 13.22
CA ILE A 51 -5.31 19.81 13.28
C ILE A 51 -5.33 19.21 14.70
N ILE A 52 -4.16 19.07 15.31
CA ILE A 52 -3.99 18.52 16.66
C ILE A 52 -4.70 19.43 17.68
N ALA A 53 -4.42 20.73 17.64
CA ALA A 53 -5.03 21.71 18.56
C ALA A 53 -6.55 21.82 18.37
N ALA A 54 -7.06 21.69 17.13
CA ALA A 54 -8.50 21.65 16.88
C ALA A 54 -9.18 20.44 17.53
N THR A 55 -8.51 19.30 17.57
CA THR A 55 -9.08 18.08 18.15
C THR A 55 -8.90 18.05 19.68
N GLU A 56 -7.72 18.37 20.19
CA GLU A 56 -7.38 18.24 21.62
C GLU A 56 -7.79 19.45 22.47
N ALA A 57 -7.78 20.65 21.89
CA ALA A 57 -8.00 21.91 22.62
C ALA A 57 -9.17 22.75 22.04
N ASP A 58 -9.95 22.17 21.13
CA ASP A 58 -11.09 22.83 20.46
C ASP A 58 -10.74 24.18 19.81
N THR A 59 -9.49 24.35 19.42
CA THR A 59 -8.97 25.59 18.82
C THR A 59 -9.28 25.61 17.32
N PRO A 60 -10.03 26.59 16.81
CA PRO A 60 -10.35 26.64 15.38
C PRO A 60 -9.09 26.72 14.51
N PRO A 61 -8.96 25.93 13.43
CA PRO A 61 -7.83 26.02 12.52
C PRO A 61 -7.84 27.37 11.79
N LEU A 62 -6.68 28.02 11.72
CA LEU A 62 -6.53 29.36 11.17
C LEU A 62 -5.88 29.38 9.79
N ALA A 63 -5.50 28.21 9.26
CA ALA A 63 -4.87 28.04 7.96
C ALA A 63 -3.56 28.84 7.84
N ARG A 64 -2.79 28.94 8.92
CA ARG A 64 -1.50 29.66 8.96
C ARG A 64 -0.40 28.96 8.15
N ASP A 65 -0.67 27.75 7.70
CA ASP A 65 0.18 26.99 6.80
C ASP A 65 0.19 27.58 5.39
N TRP A 66 -0.79 28.41 4.99
CA TRP A 66 -0.78 29.06 3.68
C TRP A 66 0.17 30.27 3.63
N HIS A 67 0.90 30.38 2.51
CA HIS A 67 1.82 31.48 2.23
C HIS A 67 2.04 31.65 0.72
N ASP A 68 2.64 32.79 0.34
CA ASP A 68 2.91 33.14 -1.06
C ASP A 68 4.40 32.96 -1.38
N LEU A 69 4.70 32.22 -2.45
CA LEU A 69 6.04 32.05 -3.01
C LEU A 69 6.17 32.84 -4.31
N THR A 70 7.20 33.67 -4.43
CA THR A 70 7.42 34.46 -5.66
C THR A 70 7.79 33.57 -6.84
N MET A 71 7.14 33.77 -7.98
CA MET A 71 7.48 33.08 -9.24
C MET A 71 8.46 33.91 -10.08
N THR A 72 9.36 33.23 -10.80
CA THR A 72 10.34 33.85 -11.70
C THR A 72 9.71 34.15 -13.06
N ASN A 73 9.90 35.36 -13.58
CA ASN A 73 9.47 35.74 -14.93
C ASN A 73 10.43 35.15 -15.97
N ALA A 74 9.94 34.22 -16.80
CA ALA A 74 10.66 33.53 -17.86
C ALA A 74 10.50 34.20 -19.25
N ALA A 75 10.09 35.47 -19.29
CA ALA A 75 9.71 36.27 -20.46
C ALA A 75 8.35 35.91 -21.09
N ASN A 76 7.83 36.80 -21.94
CA ASN A 76 6.57 36.63 -22.69
C ASN A 76 5.35 36.27 -21.81
N GLY A 77 5.24 36.88 -20.63
CA GLY A 77 4.14 36.61 -19.69
C GLY A 77 4.16 35.23 -19.04
N LEU A 78 5.24 34.44 -19.22
CA LEU A 78 5.40 33.16 -18.55
C LEU A 78 6.09 33.35 -17.20
N TYR A 79 5.43 32.90 -16.13
CA TYR A 79 6.02 32.82 -14.80
C TYR A 79 6.20 31.37 -14.41
N THR A 80 7.31 31.02 -13.76
CA THR A 80 7.63 29.65 -13.36
C THR A 80 8.15 29.60 -11.92
N ILE A 81 7.89 28.49 -11.25
CA ILE A 81 8.50 28.14 -9.96
C ILE A 81 8.72 26.63 -9.90
N ASP A 82 9.91 26.22 -9.46
CA ASP A 82 10.25 24.82 -9.19
C ASP A 82 10.26 24.59 -7.67
N LEU A 83 9.38 23.72 -7.19
CA LEU A 83 9.20 23.43 -5.78
C LEU A 83 9.84 22.08 -5.44
N PRO A 84 10.97 22.06 -4.71
CA PRO A 84 11.49 20.83 -4.16
C PRO A 84 10.60 20.31 -3.02
N LEU A 85 10.29 19.00 -3.06
CA LEU A 85 9.38 18.38 -2.11
C LEU A 85 10.15 17.53 -1.08
N ASP A 86 10.06 17.89 0.20
CA ASP A 86 10.70 17.17 1.30
C ASP A 86 9.75 16.75 2.43
N GLU A 87 8.52 17.26 2.42
CA GLU A 87 7.46 16.96 3.37
C GLU A 87 6.42 16.00 2.77
N VAL A 88 6.07 14.96 3.53
CA VAL A 88 4.99 14.03 3.21
C VAL A 88 3.66 14.67 3.60
N GLY A 89 2.67 14.64 2.70
CA GLY A 89 1.33 15.12 3.02
C GLY A 89 0.41 15.41 1.84
N TRP A 90 -0.69 16.09 2.14
CA TRP A 90 -1.67 16.58 1.18
C TRP A 90 -1.67 18.11 1.18
N PHE A 91 -1.30 18.70 0.06
CA PHE A 91 -1.07 20.13 -0.07
C PHE A 91 -1.96 20.77 -1.13
N GLY A 92 -2.18 22.07 -0.98
CA GLY A 92 -2.88 22.91 -1.96
C GLY A 92 -1.92 23.92 -2.58
N ALA A 93 -2.12 24.25 -3.85
CA ALA A 93 -1.41 25.34 -4.50
C ALA A 93 -2.27 26.05 -5.56
N LYS A 94 -2.12 27.38 -5.68
CA LYS A 94 -2.74 28.16 -6.75
C LYS A 94 -1.91 29.38 -7.08
N ALA A 95 -1.52 29.52 -8.33
CA ALA A 95 -0.79 30.67 -8.84
C ALA A 95 -1.76 31.83 -9.07
N CYS A 96 -1.29 33.05 -8.81
CA CYS A 96 -2.01 34.27 -9.15
C CYS A 96 -1.07 35.34 -9.69
N PHE A 97 -1.61 36.18 -10.55
CA PHE A 97 -0.92 37.34 -11.09
C PHE A 97 -1.42 38.62 -10.42
N ILE A 98 -0.50 39.51 -10.05
CA ILE A 98 -0.80 40.80 -9.43
C ILE A 98 -0.30 41.88 -10.40
N PRO A 99 -1.21 42.56 -11.11
CA PRO A 99 -0.84 43.61 -12.06
C PRO A 99 -0.10 44.75 -11.37
N GLU A 100 0.81 45.39 -12.10
CA GLU A 100 1.52 46.57 -11.61
C GLU A 100 0.51 47.69 -11.25
N GLY A 101 0.69 48.30 -10.08
CA GLY A 101 -0.22 49.32 -9.55
C GLY A 101 -1.57 48.80 -8.99
N SER A 102 -1.79 47.48 -8.96
CA SER A 102 -2.98 46.86 -8.36
C SER A 102 -2.63 46.05 -7.10
N GLU A 103 -3.51 46.07 -6.10
CA GLU A 103 -3.46 45.16 -4.95
C GLU A 103 -4.34 43.91 -5.12
N ILE A 104 -5.14 43.87 -6.19
CA ILE A 104 -6.11 42.78 -6.43
C ILE A 104 -5.43 41.67 -7.25
N PRO A 105 -5.28 40.45 -6.68
CA PRO A 105 -4.75 39.31 -7.42
C PRO A 105 -5.77 38.77 -8.43
N GLN A 106 -5.27 38.40 -9.60
CA GLN A 106 -6.00 37.73 -10.67
C GLN A 106 -5.71 36.23 -10.61
N TRP A 107 -6.79 35.43 -10.61
CA TRP A 107 -6.72 33.98 -10.41
C TRP A 107 -7.14 33.23 -11.67
N PRO A 108 -6.43 32.15 -12.04
CA PRO A 108 -6.93 31.23 -13.05
C PRO A 108 -8.21 30.55 -12.55
N ALA A 109 -9.09 30.20 -13.47
CA ALA A 109 -10.35 29.51 -13.18
C ALA A 109 -10.10 28.09 -12.62
N GLY A 110 -11.01 27.61 -11.76
CA GLY A 110 -10.95 26.29 -11.12
C GLY A 110 -10.51 26.34 -9.66
N ASP A 111 -10.56 25.18 -8.99
CA ASP A 111 -10.14 25.02 -7.58
C ASP A 111 -8.62 25.02 -7.43
N ASN A 112 -8.10 24.85 -6.21
CA ASN A 112 -6.67 24.70 -5.98
C ASN A 112 -6.15 23.42 -6.64
N LEU A 113 -4.90 23.46 -7.11
CA LEU A 113 -4.13 22.24 -7.41
C LEU A 113 -3.94 21.46 -6.10
N ALA A 114 -4.31 20.19 -6.10
CA ALA A 114 -4.13 19.29 -4.98
C ALA A 114 -2.91 18.39 -5.20
N ILE A 115 -2.03 18.30 -4.21
CA ILE A 115 -0.71 17.72 -4.34
C ILE A 115 -0.52 16.70 -3.22
N LYS A 116 -0.57 15.42 -3.55
CA LYS A 116 -0.18 14.34 -2.65
C LYS A 116 1.32 14.12 -2.77
N VAL A 117 2.03 14.14 -1.64
CA VAL A 117 3.46 13.81 -1.58
C VAL A 117 3.62 12.60 -0.66
N SER A 118 4.01 11.47 -1.23
CA SER A 118 4.34 10.24 -0.50
C SER A 118 5.83 10.16 -0.15
N PRO A 119 6.24 9.32 0.81
CA PRO A 119 7.65 9.10 1.11
C PRO A 119 8.44 8.59 -0.11
N ALA A 120 9.72 8.98 -0.25
CA ALA A 120 10.60 8.51 -1.33
C ALA A 120 10.70 6.98 -1.41
N THR A 121 10.56 6.31 -0.27
CA THR A 121 10.60 4.84 -0.13
C THR A 121 9.42 4.14 -0.79
N THR A 122 8.33 4.86 -1.10
CA THR A 122 7.15 4.30 -1.75
C THR A 122 7.17 4.43 -3.27
N ALA A 123 8.25 4.95 -3.86
CA ALA A 123 8.28 5.27 -5.29
C ALA A 123 8.25 4.03 -6.21
N CYS A 124 8.77 2.88 -5.77
CA CYS A 124 8.65 1.60 -6.46
C CYS A 124 8.96 0.43 -5.51
N ALA A 125 8.84 -0.81 -5.99
CA ALA A 125 9.19 -2.02 -5.25
C ALA A 125 8.44 -2.17 -3.91
N ASN A 126 7.17 -1.79 -3.86
CA ASN A 126 6.31 -1.94 -2.69
C ASN A 126 5.72 -3.36 -2.61
N THR A 127 6.56 -4.39 -2.68
CA THR A 127 6.13 -5.80 -2.69
C THR A 127 5.91 -6.28 -1.25
N ILE A 128 4.69 -6.75 -0.95
CA ILE A 128 4.25 -7.08 0.41
C ILE A 128 4.14 -8.59 0.60
N TYR A 129 4.81 -9.11 1.63
CA TYR A 129 4.62 -10.46 2.13
C TYR A 129 3.88 -10.40 3.46
N THR A 130 2.63 -10.87 3.48
CA THR A 130 1.81 -10.90 4.70
C THR A 130 2.09 -12.17 5.49
N ALA A 131 2.67 -12.02 6.67
CA ALA A 131 3.03 -13.10 7.57
C ALA A 131 2.08 -13.13 8.78
N PHE A 132 1.54 -14.32 9.07
CA PHE A 132 0.91 -14.59 10.35
C PHE A 132 1.92 -15.31 11.24
N VAL A 133 2.53 -14.61 12.20
CA VAL A 133 3.66 -15.10 13.02
C VAL A 133 3.36 -16.47 13.64
N ARG A 134 2.10 -16.69 14.07
CA ARG A 134 1.60 -17.96 14.60
C ARG A 134 1.85 -19.18 13.70
N GLN A 135 1.93 -18.98 12.38
CA GLN A 135 2.18 -20.07 11.42
C GLN A 135 3.66 -20.40 11.25
N PHE A 136 4.58 -19.54 11.69
CA PHE A 136 6.02 -19.74 11.59
C PHE A 136 6.51 -20.59 12.77
N GLY A 137 6.11 -21.84 12.81
CA GLY A 137 6.46 -22.80 13.86
C GLY A 137 6.20 -24.21 13.36
N SER A 138 5.54 -25.06 14.17
CA SER A 138 5.11 -26.39 13.70
C SER A 138 4.19 -26.31 12.48
N ALA A 139 3.40 -25.24 12.37
CA ALA A 139 2.49 -24.93 11.28
C ALA A 139 3.18 -24.60 9.94
N LEU A 140 4.51 -24.53 9.87
CA LEU A 140 5.22 -24.35 8.60
C LEU A 140 4.91 -25.51 7.65
N HIS A 141 5.04 -26.74 8.14
CA HIS A 141 4.90 -27.96 7.33
C HIS A 141 3.59 -28.71 7.59
N HIS A 142 3.10 -28.70 8.84
CA HIS A 142 1.93 -29.48 9.23
C HIS A 142 1.00 -28.68 10.13
N ALA A 143 -0.30 -28.74 9.86
CA ALA A 143 -1.28 -28.10 10.73
C ALA A 143 -1.19 -28.70 12.15
N PRO A 144 -1.05 -27.87 13.21
CA PRO A 144 -0.97 -28.34 14.59
C PRO A 144 -2.32 -28.91 15.07
N HIS A 145 -3.43 -28.55 14.44
CA HIS A 145 -4.75 -29.12 14.73
C HIS A 145 -4.97 -30.41 13.94
N THR A 146 -4.42 -31.51 14.45
CA THR A 146 -4.66 -32.87 13.93
C THR A 146 -5.91 -33.48 14.55
N PRO A 147 -6.56 -34.49 13.92
CA PRO A 147 -7.67 -35.23 14.54
C PRO A 147 -7.31 -35.78 15.93
N ARG A 148 -6.05 -36.20 16.11
CA ARG A 148 -5.52 -36.67 17.39
C ARG A 148 -5.50 -35.56 18.44
N ASN A 149 -5.03 -34.36 18.09
CA ASN A 149 -4.99 -33.24 19.03
C ASN A 149 -6.40 -32.75 19.38
N ALA A 150 -7.34 -32.82 18.43
CA ALA A 150 -8.75 -32.52 18.69
C ALA A 150 -9.37 -33.54 19.67
N GLU A 151 -9.10 -34.83 19.48
CA GLU A 151 -9.52 -35.91 20.40
C GLU A 151 -8.98 -35.69 21.82
N LEU A 152 -7.71 -35.27 21.95
CA LEU A 152 -7.08 -35.00 23.24
C LEU A 152 -7.62 -33.72 23.91
N ALA A 153 -7.90 -32.67 23.13
CA ALA A 153 -8.38 -31.39 23.66
C ALA A 153 -9.86 -31.46 24.08
N GLY A 154 -10.69 -32.24 23.38
CA GLY A 154 -12.14 -32.32 23.60
C GLY A 154 -12.56 -32.55 25.06
N PRO A 155 -12.03 -33.57 25.76
CA PRO A 155 -12.39 -33.85 27.16
C PRO A 155 -11.99 -32.73 28.13
N LEU A 156 -10.87 -32.03 27.86
CA LEU A 156 -10.41 -30.90 28.68
C LEU A 156 -11.30 -29.68 28.48
N LEU A 157 -11.62 -29.36 27.22
CA LEU A 157 -12.53 -28.26 26.88
C LEU A 157 -13.93 -28.49 27.46
N ALA A 158 -14.43 -29.73 27.41
CA ALA A 158 -15.72 -30.10 28.01
C ALA A 158 -15.76 -29.92 29.54
N GLN A 159 -14.60 -29.96 30.20
CA GLN A 159 -14.46 -29.70 31.63
C GLN A 159 -14.15 -28.22 31.95
N GLY A 160 -14.10 -27.34 30.94
CA GLY A 160 -13.83 -25.92 31.11
C GLY A 160 -12.35 -25.53 31.19
N TYR A 161 -11.42 -26.45 30.89
CA TYR A 161 -10.00 -26.09 30.77
C TYR A 161 -9.71 -25.39 29.44
N SER A 162 -8.85 -24.38 29.46
CA SER A 162 -8.29 -23.80 28.24
C SER A 162 -7.13 -24.64 27.72
N VAL A 163 -7.29 -25.20 26.53
CA VAL A 163 -6.22 -25.81 25.75
C VAL A 163 -5.75 -24.82 24.69
N ILE A 164 -4.46 -24.51 24.67
CA ILE A 164 -3.83 -23.58 23.72
C ILE A 164 -2.67 -24.33 23.06
N PRO A 165 -2.69 -24.54 21.74
CA PRO A 165 -1.58 -25.19 21.05
C PRO A 165 -0.35 -24.27 20.95
N PRO A 166 0.85 -24.83 20.71
CA PRO A 166 2.04 -24.02 20.45
C PRO A 166 1.86 -23.09 19.24
N SER A 167 2.39 -21.88 19.35
CA SER A 167 2.41 -20.88 18.28
C SER A 167 3.81 -20.75 17.69
N GLY A 168 3.89 -20.32 16.43
CA GLY A 168 5.13 -19.77 15.87
C GLY A 168 5.53 -18.46 16.54
N THR A 169 6.82 -18.12 16.44
CA THR A 169 7.41 -16.96 17.13
C THR A 169 8.07 -15.96 16.19
N PHE A 170 8.36 -14.74 16.69
CA PHE A 170 9.12 -13.72 15.95
C PHE A 170 10.48 -14.24 15.48
N ARG A 171 11.21 -14.96 16.33
CA ARG A 171 12.52 -15.56 15.99
C ARG A 171 12.40 -16.64 14.91
N ASN A 172 11.30 -17.41 14.91
CA ASN A 172 11.05 -18.36 13.82
C ASN A 172 10.78 -17.65 12.48
N LEU A 173 10.07 -16.52 12.48
CA LEU A 173 9.90 -15.71 11.28
C LEU A 173 11.23 -15.09 10.82
N VAL A 174 12.07 -14.60 11.74
CA VAL A 174 13.42 -14.09 11.44
C VAL A 174 14.24 -15.10 10.65
N GLN A 175 14.19 -16.38 11.02
CA GLN A 175 14.89 -17.47 10.33
C GLN A 175 14.43 -17.68 8.87
N LYS A 176 13.25 -17.16 8.48
CA LYS A 176 12.71 -17.27 7.12
C LYS A 176 12.91 -16.02 6.27
N LEU A 177 13.44 -14.93 6.85
CA LEU A 177 13.65 -13.68 6.10
C LEU A 177 14.65 -13.82 4.95
N ASP A 178 15.61 -14.75 5.01
CA ASP A 178 16.51 -15.00 3.88
C ASP A 178 15.79 -15.62 2.69
N THR A 179 14.79 -16.47 2.92
CA THR A 179 13.92 -16.97 1.86
C THR A 179 12.97 -15.88 1.37
N ILE A 180 12.31 -15.17 2.28
CA ILE A 180 11.24 -14.19 1.94
C ILE A 180 11.82 -12.93 1.30
N MET A 181 12.79 -12.29 1.94
CA MET A 181 13.36 -11.04 1.49
C MET A 181 14.63 -11.25 0.66
N GLY A 182 15.46 -12.24 1.00
CA GLY A 182 16.70 -12.52 0.27
C GLY A 182 16.45 -13.16 -1.09
N HIS A 183 15.76 -14.31 -1.11
CA HIS A 183 15.53 -15.08 -2.32
C HIS A 183 14.32 -14.59 -3.11
N MET A 184 13.13 -14.56 -2.50
CA MET A 184 11.90 -14.09 -3.15
C MET A 184 11.85 -12.56 -3.34
N ARG A 185 12.71 -11.79 -2.67
CA ARG A 185 12.87 -10.33 -2.85
C ARG A 185 11.65 -9.50 -2.47
N PHE A 186 10.86 -9.96 -1.50
CA PHE A 186 9.85 -9.10 -0.89
C PHE A 186 10.52 -7.97 -0.10
N ASN A 187 9.99 -6.75 -0.24
CA ASN A 187 10.56 -5.55 0.36
C ASN A 187 9.84 -5.14 1.65
N ILE A 188 8.57 -5.54 1.79
CA ILE A 188 7.73 -5.22 2.95
C ILE A 188 7.27 -6.52 3.60
N ILE A 189 7.52 -6.66 4.90
CA ILE A 189 6.87 -7.69 5.73
C ILE A 189 5.67 -7.04 6.40
N GLN A 190 4.46 -7.47 6.06
CA GLN A 190 3.26 -7.09 6.78
C GLN A 190 2.90 -8.19 7.77
N LEU A 191 2.76 -7.86 9.06
CA LEU A 191 2.28 -8.81 10.06
C LEU A 191 0.77 -8.69 10.21
N LEU A 192 0.06 -9.83 10.26
CA LEU A 192 -1.27 -9.85 10.89
C LEU A 192 -1.16 -9.43 12.37
N PRO A 193 -2.26 -9.08 13.06
CA PRO A 193 -2.18 -8.53 14.40
C PRO A 193 -1.40 -9.44 15.36
N ILE A 194 -0.51 -8.82 16.13
CA ILE A 194 0.43 -9.51 17.03
C ILE A 194 0.06 -9.33 18.51
N HIS A 195 -1.07 -8.69 18.79
CA HIS A 195 -1.49 -8.31 20.13
C HIS A 195 -1.97 -9.52 20.94
N PRO A 196 -1.90 -9.48 22.29
CA PRO A 196 -2.43 -10.54 23.13
C PRO A 196 -3.89 -10.87 22.77
N THR A 197 -4.16 -12.15 22.59
CA THR A 197 -5.46 -12.66 22.16
C THR A 197 -6.27 -13.24 23.32
N PRO A 198 -7.62 -13.34 23.22
CA PRO A 198 -8.44 -13.90 24.29
C PRO A 198 -8.23 -15.42 24.40
N THR A 199 -7.85 -15.89 25.60
CA THR A 199 -7.59 -17.33 25.86
C THR A 199 -8.66 -18.00 26.73
N THR A 200 -9.52 -17.21 27.39
CA THR A 200 -10.52 -17.68 28.37
C THR A 200 -11.89 -17.02 28.21
N PHE A 201 -11.94 -15.71 27.94
CA PHE A 201 -13.17 -14.94 27.85
C PHE A 201 -13.50 -14.56 26.41
N ALA A 202 -14.73 -14.81 25.96
CA ALA A 202 -15.20 -14.56 24.59
C ALA A 202 -14.22 -15.09 23.50
N ARG A 203 -13.56 -16.22 23.79
CA ARG A 203 -12.57 -16.82 22.91
C ARG A 203 -13.25 -17.56 21.76
N MET A 204 -12.84 -17.25 20.53
CA MET A 204 -13.15 -18.07 19.34
C MET A 204 -11.96 -18.96 18.93
N GLY A 205 -12.24 -20.25 18.76
CA GLY A 205 -11.24 -21.29 18.49
C GLY A 205 -10.23 -21.51 19.63
N LEU A 206 -9.21 -22.33 19.39
CA LEU A 206 -8.25 -22.69 20.45
C LEU A 206 -7.26 -21.57 20.76
N TYR A 207 -6.88 -20.80 19.74
CA TYR A 207 -5.87 -19.76 19.86
C TYR A 207 -6.46 -18.37 20.19
N GLY A 208 -7.78 -18.18 20.07
CA GLY A 208 -8.36 -16.84 20.02
C GLY A 208 -8.13 -16.14 18.68
N SER A 209 -8.97 -15.15 18.41
CA SER A 209 -8.85 -14.29 17.23
C SER A 209 -7.73 -13.26 17.44
N PRO A 210 -6.79 -13.10 16.48
CA PRO A 210 -5.77 -12.04 16.53
C PRO A 210 -6.39 -10.63 16.43
N PHE A 211 -7.58 -10.50 15.85
CA PHE A 211 -8.31 -9.24 15.73
C PHE A 211 -9.04 -8.85 17.03
N ALA A 212 -9.25 -9.81 17.94
CA ALA A 212 -9.79 -9.57 19.26
C ALA A 212 -8.71 -9.10 20.25
N ALA A 213 -7.95 -8.06 19.89
CA ALA A 213 -6.80 -7.58 20.66
C ALA A 213 -7.21 -7.23 22.11
N ARG A 214 -6.45 -7.73 23.07
CA ARG A 214 -6.64 -7.46 24.50
C ARG A 214 -5.85 -6.25 24.98
N ASP A 215 -4.71 -5.98 24.36
CA ASP A 215 -3.89 -4.79 24.59
C ASP A 215 -3.21 -4.37 23.29
N LEU A 216 -3.45 -3.15 22.84
CA LEU A 216 -2.91 -2.62 21.58
C LEU A 216 -1.46 -2.11 21.72
N LEU A 217 -0.93 -2.04 22.94
CA LEU A 217 0.44 -1.58 23.25
C LEU A 217 1.38 -2.72 23.61
N ASP A 218 0.94 -3.97 23.47
CA ASP A 218 1.73 -5.17 23.78
C ASP A 218 1.70 -6.18 22.63
N VAL A 219 2.59 -7.18 22.72
CA VAL A 219 2.63 -8.36 21.85
C VAL A 219 2.14 -9.60 22.61
N ASP A 220 1.49 -10.53 21.91
CA ASP A 220 1.09 -11.81 22.48
C ASP A 220 2.34 -12.60 22.89
N PRO A 221 2.51 -12.94 24.18
CA PRO A 221 3.68 -13.69 24.64
C PRO A 221 3.84 -15.06 23.97
N ALA A 222 2.77 -15.64 23.42
CA ALA A 222 2.83 -16.88 22.65
C ALA A 222 3.60 -16.72 21.32
N LEU A 223 3.82 -15.50 20.84
CA LEU A 223 4.63 -15.18 19.67
C LEU A 223 6.12 -14.99 20.00
N ALA A 224 6.52 -15.23 21.24
CA ALA A 224 7.90 -15.14 21.68
C ALA A 224 8.38 -16.47 22.29
N GLU A 225 9.69 -16.67 22.27
CA GLU A 225 10.35 -17.77 22.97
C GLU A 225 10.62 -17.35 24.43
N PHE A 226 10.55 -18.28 25.38
CA PHE A 226 10.95 -17.95 26.76
C PHE A 226 12.46 -17.65 26.82
N ASP A 227 12.80 -16.42 27.18
CA ASP A 227 14.18 -15.97 27.31
C ASP A 227 14.32 -15.11 28.57
N THR A 228 15.18 -15.53 29.50
CA THR A 228 15.43 -14.79 30.74
C THR A 228 16.10 -13.41 30.54
N ARG A 229 16.57 -13.11 29.32
CA ARG A 229 17.27 -11.86 28.98
C ARG A 229 16.51 -10.94 28.03
N ALA A 230 15.41 -11.41 27.43
CA ALA A 230 14.66 -10.66 26.44
C ALA A 230 13.16 -10.79 26.71
N THR A 231 12.46 -9.66 26.74
CA THR A 231 11.00 -9.66 26.80
C THR A 231 10.40 -10.06 25.44
N PRO A 232 9.11 -10.44 25.38
CA PRO A 232 8.42 -10.64 24.10
C PRO A 232 8.52 -9.41 23.17
N LEU A 233 8.42 -8.20 23.72
CA LEU A 233 8.57 -6.97 22.96
C LEU A 233 9.99 -6.78 22.42
N ASP A 234 11.03 -7.22 23.15
CA ASP A 234 12.41 -7.21 22.64
C ASP A 234 12.57 -8.18 21.46
N GLN A 235 11.92 -9.35 21.49
CA GLN A 235 11.94 -10.28 20.35
C GLN A 235 11.16 -9.76 19.14
N PHE A 236 10.13 -8.95 19.35
CA PHE A 236 9.51 -8.20 18.25
C PHE A 236 10.51 -7.20 17.63
N ARG A 237 11.27 -6.46 18.45
CA ARG A 237 12.33 -5.57 17.95
C ARG A 237 13.42 -6.32 17.21
N GLU A 238 13.80 -7.52 17.65
CA GLU A 238 14.73 -8.39 16.92
C GLU A 238 14.23 -8.68 15.49
N LEU A 239 12.92 -8.91 15.31
CA LEU A 239 12.32 -9.07 13.98
C LEU A 239 12.39 -7.78 13.16
N VAL A 240 12.06 -6.63 13.77
CA VAL A 240 12.15 -5.33 13.11
C VAL A 240 13.58 -5.06 12.64
N ASP A 241 14.56 -5.22 13.52
CA ASP A 241 15.99 -5.05 13.21
C ASP A 241 16.43 -6.00 12.10
N ALA A 242 15.96 -7.25 12.09
CA ALA A 242 16.29 -8.21 11.05
C ALA A 242 15.70 -7.84 9.68
N VAL A 243 14.50 -7.24 9.64
CA VAL A 243 13.90 -6.70 8.41
C VAL A 243 14.66 -5.46 7.93
N HIS A 244 14.98 -4.53 8.82
CA HIS A 244 15.71 -3.30 8.48
C HIS A 244 17.16 -3.56 8.06
N ALA A 245 17.83 -4.57 8.65
CA ALA A 245 19.15 -5.02 8.22
C ALA A 245 19.17 -5.48 6.75
N ARG A 246 18.02 -5.91 6.22
CA ARG A 246 17.80 -6.27 4.81
C ARG A 246 17.26 -5.11 3.96
N GLN A 247 17.29 -3.89 4.50
CA GLN A 247 16.78 -2.66 3.85
C GLN A 247 15.28 -2.71 3.50
N GLY A 248 14.52 -3.64 4.10
CA GLY A 248 13.08 -3.70 3.94
C GLY A 248 12.34 -2.90 4.99
N ARG A 249 11.01 -2.99 4.95
CA ARG A 249 10.11 -2.30 5.87
C ARG A 249 9.20 -3.28 6.57
N LEU A 250 8.81 -2.96 7.80
CA LEU A 250 7.84 -3.74 8.57
C LEU A 250 6.53 -2.97 8.73
N PHE A 251 5.45 -3.57 8.26
CA PHE A 251 4.09 -3.05 8.40
C PHE A 251 3.34 -3.86 9.46
N LEU A 252 2.61 -3.17 10.32
CA LEU A 252 1.80 -3.82 11.35
C LEU A 252 0.31 -3.62 11.08
N ASP A 253 -0.45 -4.71 11.19
CA ASP A 253 -1.90 -4.69 11.11
C ASP A 253 -2.51 -4.26 12.45
N ILE A 254 -3.28 -3.17 12.43
CA ILE A 254 -3.91 -2.58 13.62
C ILE A 254 -5.45 -2.62 13.48
N PRO A 255 -6.16 -3.39 14.33
CA PRO A 255 -7.62 -3.36 14.46
C PRO A 255 -8.06 -2.07 15.14
N ALA A 256 -8.05 -0.96 14.39
CA ALA A 256 -8.34 0.35 14.94
C ALA A 256 -9.84 0.55 15.25
N ASN A 257 -10.75 -0.21 14.65
CA ASN A 257 -12.19 -0.01 14.86
C ASN A 257 -12.74 -0.66 16.16
N HIS A 258 -12.03 -1.65 16.71
CA HIS A 258 -12.57 -2.53 17.74
C HIS A 258 -11.46 -3.14 18.60
N THR A 259 -11.85 -3.75 19.72
CA THR A 259 -10.97 -4.63 20.50
C THR A 259 -11.65 -5.98 20.75
N GLY A 260 -10.92 -6.94 21.32
CA GLY A 260 -11.57 -8.10 21.94
C GLY A 260 -12.33 -7.70 23.20
N TRP A 261 -13.29 -8.53 23.61
CA TRP A 261 -13.92 -8.37 24.92
C TRP A 261 -12.91 -8.41 26.05
N ALA A 262 -13.24 -7.76 27.16
CA ALA A 262 -12.46 -7.52 28.37
C ALA A 262 -11.04 -6.99 28.12
N SER A 263 -10.78 -6.35 26.98
CA SER A 263 -9.51 -5.67 26.72
C SER A 263 -9.13 -4.69 27.84
N THR A 264 -7.85 -4.35 27.95
CA THR A 264 -7.36 -3.31 28.88
C THR A 264 -8.20 -2.02 28.72
N LEU A 265 -8.51 -1.65 27.48
CA LEU A 265 -9.39 -0.53 27.19
C LEU A 265 -10.81 -0.73 27.73
N GLN A 266 -11.47 -1.87 27.49
CA GLN A 266 -12.85 -2.07 27.94
C GLN A 266 -12.97 -2.10 29.46
N ILE A 267 -11.96 -2.63 30.16
CA ILE A 267 -11.96 -2.70 31.62
C ILE A 267 -11.80 -1.32 32.25
N HIS A 268 -10.88 -0.51 31.73
CA HIS A 268 -10.51 0.77 32.34
C HIS A 268 -11.26 1.97 31.76
N HIS A 269 -11.78 1.85 30.53
CA HIS A 269 -12.47 2.89 29.79
C HIS A 269 -13.71 2.34 29.05
N PRO A 270 -14.71 1.77 29.76
CA PRO A 270 -15.92 1.27 29.12
C PRO A 270 -16.70 2.36 28.36
N GLU A 271 -16.53 3.63 28.72
CA GLU A 271 -17.10 4.80 28.02
C GLU A 271 -16.50 5.06 26.63
N TRP A 272 -15.40 4.39 26.26
CA TRP A 272 -14.81 4.47 24.92
C TRP A 272 -15.42 3.46 23.94
N PHE A 273 -16.45 2.72 24.34
CA PHE A 273 -17.10 1.70 23.51
C PHE A 273 -18.54 2.06 23.20
N LYS A 274 -18.99 1.67 22.01
CA LYS A 274 -20.40 1.85 21.63
C LYS A 274 -21.28 0.91 22.43
N GLN A 275 -22.41 1.44 22.86
CA GLN A 275 -23.47 0.70 23.53
C GLN A 275 -24.77 0.77 22.73
N ASN A 276 -25.55 -0.30 22.80
CA ASN A 276 -26.92 -0.34 22.33
C ASN A 276 -27.84 0.43 23.29
N PRO A 277 -29.07 0.76 22.89
CA PRO A 277 -30.02 1.47 23.76
C PRO A 277 -30.36 0.75 25.08
N ASP A 278 -30.16 -0.56 25.16
CA ASP A 278 -30.35 -1.37 26.37
C ASP A 278 -29.12 -1.40 27.30
N GLY A 279 -28.05 -0.68 26.94
CA GLY A 279 -26.79 -0.61 27.68
C GLY A 279 -25.82 -1.76 27.40
N SER A 280 -26.17 -2.73 26.55
CA SER A 280 -25.23 -3.77 26.11
C SER A 280 -24.16 -3.18 25.20
N PHE A 281 -22.94 -3.71 25.26
CA PHE A 281 -21.88 -3.29 24.32
C PHE A 281 -22.19 -3.79 22.91
N LYS A 282 -21.84 -2.97 21.91
CA LYS A 282 -22.09 -3.27 20.51
C LYS A 282 -20.90 -3.99 19.88
N SER A 283 -21.18 -5.14 19.25
CA SER A 283 -20.21 -5.81 18.38
C SER A 283 -20.26 -5.25 16.95
N PRO A 284 -19.10 -5.08 16.30
CA PRO A 284 -19.04 -4.69 14.89
C PRO A 284 -19.48 -5.84 13.96
N GLY A 285 -19.74 -5.49 12.70
CA GLY A 285 -20.07 -6.48 11.68
C GLY A 285 -20.04 -5.90 10.27
N ALA A 286 -19.87 -6.78 9.30
CA ALA A 286 -19.86 -6.45 7.87
C ALA A 286 -20.58 -7.54 7.07
N TRP A 287 -21.17 -7.16 5.93
CA TRP A 287 -21.84 -8.09 5.00
C TRP A 287 -22.91 -9.01 5.65
N GLY A 288 -23.58 -8.53 6.69
CA GLY A 288 -24.60 -9.28 7.42
C GLY A 288 -24.04 -10.28 8.45
N VAL A 289 -22.72 -10.31 8.67
CA VAL A 289 -22.06 -11.10 9.71
C VAL A 289 -21.68 -10.19 10.87
N ILE A 290 -22.09 -10.56 12.08
CA ILE A 290 -21.68 -9.90 13.33
C ILE A 290 -20.48 -10.66 13.89
N TRP A 291 -19.43 -9.93 14.28
CA TRP A 291 -18.24 -10.50 14.90
C TRP A 291 -18.38 -10.44 16.42
N GLU A 292 -19.02 -11.46 16.98
CA GLU A 292 -19.44 -11.49 18.40
C GLU A 292 -18.29 -11.50 19.41
N ASP A 293 -17.06 -11.84 19.00
CA ASP A 293 -15.85 -11.78 19.83
C ASP A 293 -15.23 -10.38 19.94
N LEU A 294 -15.78 -9.40 19.22
CA LEU A 294 -15.26 -8.04 19.13
C LEU A 294 -16.23 -7.02 19.76
N VAL A 295 -15.67 -5.89 20.21
CA VAL A 295 -16.41 -4.76 20.77
C VAL A 295 -16.01 -3.47 20.06
N GLU A 296 -17.00 -2.73 19.53
CA GLU A 296 -16.79 -1.55 18.69
C GLU A 296 -16.42 -0.31 19.51
N LEU A 297 -15.38 0.40 19.08
CA LEU A 297 -14.91 1.63 19.71
C LEU A 297 -15.77 2.85 19.31
N ASP A 298 -15.96 3.79 20.23
CA ASP A 298 -16.69 5.05 19.99
C ASP A 298 -15.77 6.25 19.81
N TYR A 299 -15.41 6.52 18.55
CA TYR A 299 -14.61 7.67 18.17
C TYR A 299 -15.31 9.03 18.33
N SER A 300 -16.53 9.10 18.86
CA SER A 300 -17.06 10.37 19.37
C SER A 300 -16.23 10.90 20.56
N ASN A 301 -15.57 10.00 21.30
CA ASN A 301 -14.72 10.32 22.43
C ASN A 301 -13.33 10.82 21.98
N ARG A 302 -12.94 12.03 22.42
CA ARG A 302 -11.66 12.66 22.06
C ARG A 302 -10.44 11.99 22.71
N ASP A 303 -10.58 11.50 23.94
CA ASP A 303 -9.48 10.83 24.65
C ASP A 303 -9.14 9.49 23.97
N LEU A 304 -10.15 8.77 23.47
CA LEU A 304 -9.93 7.59 22.64
C LEU A 304 -9.16 7.94 21.36
N ARG A 305 -9.50 9.04 20.66
CA ARG A 305 -8.76 9.47 19.47
C ARG A 305 -7.28 9.70 19.82
N ALA A 306 -7.00 10.41 20.92
CA ALA A 306 -5.65 10.69 21.38
C ALA A 306 -4.88 9.42 21.78
N PHE A 307 -5.54 8.48 22.47
CA PHE A 307 -4.98 7.19 22.80
C PHE A 307 -4.65 6.38 21.54
N MET A 308 -5.56 6.30 20.57
CA MET A 308 -5.32 5.55 19.34
C MET A 308 -4.16 6.15 18.53
N ALA A 309 -4.04 7.48 18.48
CA ALA A 309 -2.85 8.12 17.91
C ALA A 309 -1.56 7.71 18.64
N GLU A 310 -1.60 7.57 19.97
CA GLU A 310 -0.46 7.08 20.75
C GLU A 310 -0.14 5.61 20.49
N VAL A 311 -1.13 4.75 20.21
CA VAL A 311 -0.90 3.36 19.78
C VAL A 311 -0.03 3.33 18.52
N PHE A 312 -0.39 4.09 17.49
CA PHE A 312 0.42 4.15 16.27
C PHE A 312 1.82 4.72 16.53
N ILE A 313 1.94 5.79 17.33
CA ILE A 313 3.23 6.38 17.71
C ILE A 313 4.09 5.38 18.49
N PHE A 314 3.50 4.60 19.40
CA PHE A 314 4.19 3.57 20.17
C PHE A 314 4.83 2.54 19.24
N TRP A 315 4.11 2.04 18.25
CA TRP A 315 4.63 1.07 17.28
C TRP A 315 5.68 1.67 16.34
N CYS A 316 5.53 2.94 15.93
CA CYS A 316 6.60 3.65 15.22
C CYS A 316 7.89 3.72 16.05
N ARG A 317 7.79 3.94 17.38
CA ARG A 317 8.97 3.89 18.28
C ARG A 317 9.59 2.50 18.38
N GLN A 318 8.85 1.44 18.08
CA GLN A 318 9.38 0.08 17.98
C GLN A 318 10.00 -0.23 16.60
N GLY A 319 9.99 0.74 15.68
CA GLY A 319 10.55 0.62 14.33
C GLY A 319 9.56 0.12 13.26
N VAL A 320 8.25 0.13 13.53
CA VAL A 320 7.24 -0.10 12.50
C VAL A 320 7.22 1.07 11.50
N ASP A 321 7.33 0.77 10.21
CA ASP A 321 7.42 1.76 9.13
C ASP A 321 6.05 2.16 8.56
N GLY A 322 5.04 1.33 8.77
CA GLY A 322 3.71 1.57 8.26
C GLY A 322 2.66 0.64 8.84
N PHE A 323 1.40 0.91 8.52
CA PHE A 323 0.27 0.24 9.13
C PHE A 323 -0.75 -0.22 8.10
N ARG A 324 -1.20 -1.47 8.21
CA ARG A 324 -2.47 -1.91 7.59
C ARG A 324 -3.57 -1.63 8.61
N CYS A 325 -4.51 -0.76 8.23
CA CYS A 325 -5.55 -0.26 9.12
C CYS A 325 -6.82 -1.07 8.88
N ASP A 326 -7.01 -2.13 9.67
CA ASP A 326 -8.16 -3.04 9.59
C ASP A 326 -9.48 -2.32 9.86
N ALA A 327 -10.49 -2.61 9.03
CA ALA A 327 -11.80 -1.96 9.02
C ALA A 327 -11.71 -0.43 9.07
N GLY A 328 -10.64 0.15 8.51
CA GLY A 328 -10.34 1.57 8.66
C GLY A 328 -11.40 2.47 8.02
N TYR A 329 -12.15 1.95 7.04
CA TYR A 329 -13.26 2.66 6.41
C TYR A 329 -14.46 2.89 7.34
N MET A 330 -14.54 2.17 8.46
CA MET A 330 -15.60 2.34 9.47
C MET A 330 -15.29 3.50 10.44
N ILE A 331 -14.06 3.99 10.47
CA ILE A 331 -13.62 5.08 11.35
C ILE A 331 -13.88 6.42 10.66
N PRO A 332 -14.37 7.45 11.38
CA PRO A 332 -14.62 8.77 10.80
C PRO A 332 -13.37 9.41 10.18
N ALA A 333 -13.55 10.12 9.06
CA ALA A 333 -12.45 10.75 8.32
C ALA A 333 -11.68 11.80 9.16
N GLU A 334 -12.38 12.55 10.01
CA GLU A 334 -11.77 13.53 10.90
C GLU A 334 -10.89 12.87 11.98
N THR A 335 -11.24 11.66 12.41
CA THR A 335 -10.43 10.86 13.33
C THR A 335 -9.13 10.45 12.63
N TRP A 336 -9.21 9.97 11.39
CA TRP A 336 -8.02 9.67 10.60
C TRP A 336 -7.14 10.89 10.35
N THR A 337 -7.74 12.03 10.01
CA THR A 337 -7.01 13.29 9.81
C THR A 337 -6.20 13.65 11.06
N TYR A 338 -6.79 13.48 12.25
CA TYR A 338 -6.12 13.71 13.51
C TYR A 338 -5.02 12.67 13.81
N ILE A 339 -5.30 11.38 13.69
CA ILE A 339 -4.32 10.30 13.94
C ILE A 339 -3.10 10.47 13.02
N VAL A 340 -3.33 10.65 11.72
CA VAL A 340 -2.24 10.84 10.74
C VAL A 340 -1.44 12.10 11.04
N ALA A 341 -2.09 13.20 11.46
CA ALA A 341 -1.39 14.42 11.86
C ALA A 341 -0.50 14.19 13.09
N ARG A 342 -1.01 13.56 14.16
CA ARG A 342 -0.24 13.20 15.36
C ARG A 342 0.95 12.31 15.04
N VAL A 343 0.72 11.24 14.28
CA VAL A 343 1.77 10.28 13.94
C VAL A 343 2.84 10.94 13.07
N ARG A 344 2.47 11.69 12.03
CA ARG A 344 3.44 12.34 11.13
C ARG A 344 4.15 13.54 11.73
N ASP A 345 3.66 14.07 12.84
CA ASP A 345 4.40 15.06 13.59
C ASP A 345 5.66 14.44 14.22
N ALA A 346 5.55 13.21 14.74
CA ALA A 346 6.66 12.45 15.30
C ALA A 346 7.43 11.62 14.25
N PHE A 347 6.74 11.02 13.29
CA PHE A 347 7.26 10.09 12.28
C PHE A 347 6.72 10.45 10.88
N PRO A 348 7.27 11.47 10.21
CA PRO A 348 6.69 12.04 8.98
C PRO A 348 6.58 11.06 7.80
N GLU A 349 7.41 10.02 7.77
CA GLU A 349 7.50 9.07 6.64
C GLU A 349 6.65 7.81 6.84
N THR A 350 5.89 7.70 7.94
CA THR A 350 5.00 6.56 8.20
C THR A 350 3.97 6.40 7.08
N THR A 351 3.82 5.17 6.59
CA THR A 351 2.85 4.80 5.57
C THR A 351 1.57 4.23 6.18
N PHE A 352 0.40 4.77 5.83
CA PHE A 352 -0.89 4.22 6.22
C PHE A 352 -1.57 3.55 5.03
N MET A 353 -1.86 2.26 5.16
CA MET A 353 -2.61 1.47 4.20
C MET A 353 -4.01 1.15 4.74
N LEU A 354 -5.03 1.70 4.09
CA LEU A 354 -6.42 1.46 4.40
C LEU A 354 -6.84 0.05 3.95
N GLU A 355 -7.32 -0.77 4.87
CA GLU A 355 -8.20 -1.86 4.51
C GLU A 355 -9.61 -1.31 4.37
N GLY A 356 -10.12 -1.29 3.13
CA GLY A 356 -11.37 -0.65 2.75
C GLY A 356 -12.39 -1.62 2.17
N LEU A 357 -12.27 -2.93 2.43
CA LEU A 357 -13.08 -3.94 1.74
C LEU A 357 -14.56 -3.76 2.07
N GLY A 358 -15.38 -3.71 1.02
CA GLY A 358 -16.82 -3.43 1.14
C GLY A 358 -17.17 -1.97 1.45
N GLY A 359 -16.17 -1.09 1.59
CA GLY A 359 -16.35 0.35 1.68
C GLY A 359 -16.67 0.98 0.31
N LYS A 360 -17.32 2.15 0.32
CA LYS A 360 -17.57 2.91 -0.92
C LYS A 360 -16.28 3.53 -1.44
N ILE A 361 -16.08 3.57 -2.75
CA ILE A 361 -14.87 4.16 -3.36
C ILE A 361 -14.69 5.64 -2.99
N GLU A 362 -15.78 6.38 -2.75
CA GLU A 362 -15.73 7.78 -2.32
C GLU A 362 -15.17 7.94 -0.89
N VAL A 363 -15.38 6.94 -0.03
CA VAL A 363 -14.76 6.91 1.31
C VAL A 363 -13.26 6.69 1.17
N THR A 364 -12.84 5.73 0.34
CA THR A 364 -11.43 5.52 0.03
C THR A 364 -10.79 6.78 -0.56
N ASP A 365 -11.46 7.47 -1.50
CA ASP A 365 -11.00 8.74 -2.05
C ASP A 365 -10.75 9.78 -0.95
N THR A 366 -11.73 9.99 -0.09
CA THR A 366 -11.68 10.97 1.00
C THR A 366 -10.56 10.65 2.00
N LEU A 367 -10.36 9.38 2.32
CA LEU A 367 -9.35 8.96 3.29
C LEU A 367 -7.93 9.09 2.75
N LEU A 368 -7.69 8.70 1.48
CA LEU A 368 -6.37 8.85 0.85
C LEU A 368 -6.02 10.33 0.58
N ALA A 369 -7.01 11.12 0.18
CA ALA A 369 -6.87 12.54 -0.08
C ALA A 369 -6.88 13.35 1.23
N ASN A 370 -8.06 13.78 1.67
CA ASN A 370 -8.23 14.75 2.75
C ASN A 370 -7.73 14.26 4.11
N SER A 371 -7.89 12.96 4.40
CA SER A 371 -7.39 12.37 5.66
C SER A 371 -5.94 11.91 5.56
N ASN A 372 -5.35 12.04 4.37
CA ASN A 372 -3.94 11.89 4.10
C ASN A 372 -3.39 10.46 4.34
N LEU A 373 -4.22 9.42 4.29
CA LEU A 373 -3.73 8.03 4.21
C LEU A 373 -2.99 7.82 2.87
N ASP A 374 -2.09 6.84 2.78
CA ASP A 374 -1.22 6.69 1.60
C ASP A 374 -1.76 5.69 0.60
N TRP A 375 -2.11 4.51 1.08
CA TRP A 375 -2.45 3.36 0.26
C TRP A 375 -3.82 2.82 0.67
N ALA A 376 -4.46 2.05 -0.20
CA ALA A 376 -5.66 1.29 0.13
C ALA A 376 -5.60 -0.10 -0.49
N TYR A 377 -6.46 -1.03 -0.10
CA TYR A 377 -6.62 -2.27 -0.85
C TYR A 377 -7.31 -2.07 -2.20
N ALA A 378 -6.83 -2.79 -3.21
CA ALA A 378 -7.57 -3.03 -4.43
C ALA A 378 -8.40 -4.31 -4.28
N GLU A 379 -9.69 -4.25 -4.62
CA GLU A 379 -10.60 -5.40 -4.55
C GLU A 379 -10.42 -6.40 -5.72
N SER A 380 -9.27 -6.37 -6.41
CA SER A 380 -9.01 -7.21 -7.60
C SER A 380 -9.07 -8.71 -7.34
N PHE A 381 -8.90 -9.17 -6.09
CA PHE A 381 -9.05 -10.57 -5.69
C PHE A 381 -10.50 -11.08 -5.71
N GLN A 382 -11.47 -10.18 -5.81
CA GLN A 382 -12.89 -10.52 -5.95
C GLN A 382 -13.35 -10.61 -7.41
N HIS A 383 -12.49 -10.27 -8.38
CA HIS A 383 -12.81 -10.28 -9.81
C HIS A 383 -12.17 -11.47 -10.53
N TYR A 384 -13.01 -12.22 -11.25
CA TYR A 384 -12.65 -13.51 -11.84
C TYR A 384 -12.63 -13.51 -13.37
N ASP A 385 -13.35 -12.57 -13.99
CA ASP A 385 -13.50 -12.47 -15.43
C ASP A 385 -13.20 -11.06 -15.96
N ARG A 386 -13.04 -10.98 -17.27
CA ARG A 386 -12.73 -9.76 -18.00
C ARG A 386 -13.76 -8.67 -17.75
N ASP A 387 -15.05 -8.98 -17.78
CA ASP A 387 -16.12 -7.99 -17.60
C ASP A 387 -16.04 -7.31 -16.23
N ALA A 388 -15.71 -8.07 -15.19
CA ALA A 388 -15.49 -7.54 -13.85
C ALA A 388 -14.27 -6.59 -13.80
N PHE A 389 -13.15 -6.98 -14.41
CA PHE A 389 -11.97 -6.12 -14.49
C PHE A 389 -12.20 -4.85 -15.32
N GLU A 390 -12.94 -4.94 -16.43
CA GLU A 390 -13.25 -3.77 -17.26
C GLU A 390 -14.11 -2.73 -16.54
N LYS A 391 -14.96 -3.16 -15.60
CA LYS A 391 -15.76 -2.27 -14.74
C LYS A 391 -14.96 -1.70 -13.58
N PHE A 392 -14.11 -2.50 -12.94
CA PHE A 392 -13.39 -2.15 -11.72
C PHE A 392 -12.13 -1.32 -11.99
N LEU A 393 -11.27 -1.79 -12.89
CA LEU A 393 -9.89 -1.31 -13.00
C LEU A 393 -9.75 0.17 -13.39
N PRO A 394 -10.60 0.77 -14.25
CA PRO A 394 -10.49 2.19 -14.58
C PRO A 394 -10.60 3.10 -13.36
N ALA A 395 -11.58 2.85 -12.49
CA ALA A 395 -11.79 3.65 -11.28
C ALA A 395 -10.65 3.44 -10.26
N ALA A 396 -10.22 2.19 -10.06
CA ALA A 396 -9.10 1.88 -9.18
C ALA A 396 -7.77 2.49 -9.65
N THR A 397 -7.51 2.47 -10.95
CA THR A 397 -6.31 3.07 -11.56
C THR A 397 -6.34 4.59 -11.43
N ALA A 398 -7.46 5.24 -11.75
CA ALA A 398 -7.57 6.70 -11.66
C ALA A 398 -7.37 7.20 -10.21
N LEU A 399 -7.89 6.46 -9.23
CA LEU A 399 -7.67 6.77 -7.82
C LEU A 399 -6.20 6.57 -7.42
N SER A 400 -5.59 5.47 -7.89
CA SER A 400 -4.18 5.14 -7.62
C SER A 400 -3.20 6.20 -8.15
N GLU A 401 -3.48 6.73 -9.34
CA GLU A 401 -2.63 7.72 -10.01
C GLU A 401 -2.71 9.12 -9.35
N THR A 402 -3.75 9.41 -8.58
CA THR A 402 -4.00 10.74 -8.00
C THR A 402 -3.80 10.82 -6.49
N ASN A 403 -4.13 9.76 -5.75
CA ASN A 403 -4.13 9.80 -4.29
C ASN A 403 -3.12 8.85 -3.62
N GLY A 404 -2.62 7.85 -4.35
CA GLY A 404 -1.72 6.81 -3.84
C GLY A 404 -2.21 5.40 -4.17
N PRO A 405 -1.33 4.39 -4.21
CA PRO A 405 -1.62 3.10 -4.81
C PRO A 405 -2.71 2.33 -4.08
N LEU A 406 -3.63 1.75 -4.87
CA LEU A 406 -4.49 0.67 -4.43
C LEU A 406 -3.71 -0.65 -4.57
N VAL A 407 -3.35 -1.27 -3.46
CA VAL A 407 -2.50 -2.45 -3.41
C VAL A 407 -3.25 -3.68 -3.86
N HIS A 408 -2.77 -4.31 -4.92
CA HIS A 408 -3.33 -5.52 -5.48
C HIS A 408 -2.80 -6.76 -4.75
N PHE A 409 -3.63 -7.38 -3.92
CA PHE A 409 -3.30 -8.67 -3.33
C PHE A 409 -3.67 -9.83 -4.27
N ALA A 410 -2.74 -10.78 -4.42
CA ALA A 410 -3.06 -12.06 -5.07
C ALA A 410 -4.03 -12.88 -4.20
N GLU A 411 -3.79 -12.86 -2.89
CA GLU A 411 -4.56 -13.55 -1.85
C GLU A 411 -4.43 -12.80 -0.51
N THR A 412 -5.53 -12.71 0.24
CA THR A 412 -5.57 -12.20 1.62
C THR A 412 -5.94 -13.33 2.59
N HIS A 413 -5.84 -13.08 3.89
CA HIS A 413 -6.24 -14.06 4.91
C HIS A 413 -7.76 -14.31 4.99
N ASP A 414 -8.59 -13.40 4.49
CA ASP A 414 -10.05 -13.53 4.51
C ASP A 414 -10.61 -14.45 3.41
N ASN A 415 -9.86 -14.60 2.33
CA ASN A 415 -10.28 -15.36 1.16
C ASN A 415 -9.89 -16.84 1.23
N ASP A 416 -10.54 -17.65 0.40
CA ASP A 416 -10.09 -19.03 0.19
C ASP A 416 -8.73 -19.03 -0.52
N ARG A 417 -7.91 -20.04 -0.25
CA ARG A 417 -6.59 -20.16 -0.86
C ARG A 417 -6.70 -20.29 -2.37
N LEU A 418 -5.83 -19.62 -3.11
CA LEU A 418 -5.73 -19.71 -4.55
C LEU A 418 -5.50 -21.15 -5.01
N ALA A 419 -4.62 -21.89 -4.31
CA ALA A 419 -4.29 -23.26 -4.65
C ALA A 419 -5.48 -24.23 -4.50
N SER A 420 -6.48 -23.90 -3.66
CA SER A 420 -7.72 -24.69 -3.55
C SER A 420 -8.53 -24.72 -4.86
N ARG A 421 -8.32 -23.74 -5.75
CA ARG A 421 -8.93 -23.66 -7.08
C ARG A 421 -8.06 -24.26 -8.20
N GLY A 422 -6.91 -24.82 -7.85
CA GLY A 422 -5.96 -25.43 -8.78
C GLY A 422 -4.72 -24.57 -9.03
N GLU A 423 -3.65 -25.25 -9.43
CA GLU A 423 -2.32 -24.65 -9.57
C GLU A 423 -2.26 -23.58 -10.69
N ASN A 424 -2.92 -23.83 -11.84
CA ASN A 424 -2.99 -22.84 -12.93
C ASN A 424 -3.61 -21.51 -12.46
N TRP A 425 -4.66 -21.59 -11.65
CA TRP A 425 -5.29 -20.41 -11.06
C TRP A 425 -4.33 -19.67 -10.13
N ALA A 426 -3.66 -20.39 -9.23
CA ALA A 426 -2.70 -19.78 -8.29
C ALA A 426 -1.49 -19.13 -8.99
N ARG A 427 -0.93 -19.81 -10.00
CA ARG A 427 0.18 -19.29 -10.82
C ARG A 427 -0.22 -18.09 -11.67
N MET A 428 -1.48 -17.99 -12.08
CA MET A 428 -2.01 -16.86 -12.84
C MET A 428 -2.18 -15.61 -11.97
N ARG A 429 -2.81 -15.77 -10.80
CA ARG A 429 -3.24 -14.66 -9.94
C ARG A 429 -2.09 -13.83 -9.38
N THR A 430 -0.94 -14.46 -9.14
CA THR A 430 0.24 -13.80 -8.57
C THR A 430 0.86 -12.76 -9.52
N PRO A 431 1.29 -13.11 -10.76
CA PRO A 431 1.76 -12.12 -11.72
C PRO A 431 0.67 -11.17 -12.20
N LEU A 432 -0.62 -11.57 -12.23
CA LEU A 432 -1.72 -10.65 -12.49
C LEU A 432 -1.76 -9.50 -11.47
N ALA A 433 -1.68 -9.80 -10.17
CA ALA A 433 -1.66 -8.78 -9.12
C ALA A 433 -0.48 -7.80 -9.29
N ALA A 434 0.70 -8.31 -9.59
CA ALA A 434 1.86 -7.47 -9.87
C ALA A 434 1.68 -6.61 -11.13
N LEU A 435 1.15 -7.16 -12.23
CA LEU A 435 0.90 -6.43 -13.48
C LEU A 435 -0.15 -5.30 -13.33
N LEU A 436 -1.05 -5.40 -12.35
CA LEU A 436 -2.01 -4.35 -12.05
C LEU A 436 -1.43 -3.24 -11.16
N SER A 437 -0.36 -3.52 -10.41
CA SER A 437 0.14 -2.64 -9.34
C SER A 437 0.62 -1.26 -9.79
N GLN A 438 0.28 -0.20 -9.06
CA GLN A 438 0.91 1.12 -9.17
C GLN A 438 2.08 1.20 -8.19
N GLN A 439 3.21 1.81 -8.61
CA GLN A 439 4.44 1.86 -7.82
C GLN A 439 4.96 0.47 -7.37
N GLY A 440 4.61 -0.60 -8.10
CA GLY A 440 4.99 -1.96 -7.73
C GLY A 440 4.33 -2.45 -6.44
N SER A 441 3.20 -1.86 -6.07
CA SER A 441 2.47 -2.15 -4.82
C SER A 441 1.52 -3.33 -5.01
N TYR A 442 2.00 -4.53 -4.69
CA TYR A 442 1.22 -5.76 -4.71
C TYR A 442 1.61 -6.66 -3.54
N GLY A 443 0.71 -7.55 -3.14
CA GLY A 443 0.92 -8.40 -1.98
C GLY A 443 0.53 -9.86 -2.16
N ILE A 444 1.16 -10.72 -1.35
CA ILE A 444 0.73 -12.11 -1.14
C ILE A 444 0.56 -12.37 0.36
N THR A 445 -0.18 -13.42 0.69
CA THR A 445 -0.23 -13.96 2.05
C THR A 445 0.59 -15.25 2.12
N ALA A 446 1.35 -15.44 3.20
CA ALA A 446 2.21 -16.60 3.41
C ALA A 446 1.48 -17.92 3.09
N GLY A 447 2.16 -18.79 2.34
CA GLY A 447 1.63 -20.05 1.83
C GLY A 447 1.26 -20.02 0.35
N VAL A 448 1.06 -18.83 -0.25
CA VAL A 448 0.84 -18.68 -1.71
C VAL A 448 2.05 -19.21 -2.50
N GLU A 449 3.26 -18.93 -2.04
CA GLU A 449 4.51 -19.34 -2.67
C GLU A 449 4.67 -20.87 -2.71
N TRP A 450 4.01 -21.57 -1.78
CA TRP A 450 4.06 -23.03 -1.62
C TRP A 450 2.75 -23.74 -1.97
N PHE A 451 1.81 -23.03 -2.60
CA PHE A 451 0.47 -23.56 -2.93
C PHE A 451 -0.27 -24.19 -1.73
N ALA A 452 -0.20 -23.57 -0.56
CA ALA A 452 -1.01 -23.98 0.58
C ALA A 452 -2.51 -23.92 0.21
N ALA A 453 -3.24 -25.02 0.42
CA ALA A 453 -4.65 -25.13 0.03
C ALA A 453 -5.63 -24.86 1.18
N ASP A 454 -5.18 -24.97 2.43
CA ASP A 454 -6.02 -24.76 3.61
C ASP A 454 -6.24 -23.26 3.87
N LYS A 455 -7.51 -22.86 3.95
CA LYS A 455 -7.91 -21.48 4.28
C LYS A 455 -7.29 -21.02 5.59
N ILE A 456 -6.83 -19.76 5.64
CA ILE A 456 -6.42 -19.11 6.89
C ILE A 456 -7.65 -18.87 7.75
N ALA A 457 -8.00 -19.85 8.58
CA ALA A 457 -8.89 -19.61 9.71
C ALA A 457 -8.08 -18.89 10.80
N VAL A 458 -8.33 -17.61 11.02
CA VAL A 458 -7.57 -16.76 11.97
C VAL A 458 -7.61 -17.28 13.42
N HIS A 459 -8.61 -18.10 13.77
CA HIS A 459 -8.73 -18.81 15.05
C HIS A 459 -7.81 -20.04 15.18
N GLY A 460 -7.12 -20.41 14.10
CA GLY A 460 -6.24 -21.58 13.99
C GLY A 460 -4.83 -21.19 13.54
N ALA A 461 -4.11 -22.19 13.03
CA ALA A 461 -2.78 -22.05 12.44
C ALA A 461 -2.58 -23.10 11.34
N PRO A 462 -3.31 -23.01 10.21
CA PRO A 462 -3.22 -24.00 9.13
C PRO A 462 -1.81 -24.05 8.53
N SER A 463 -1.48 -25.16 7.86
CA SER A 463 -0.15 -25.35 7.29
C SER A 463 0.17 -24.31 6.21
N LEU A 464 1.42 -23.83 6.19
CA LEU A 464 1.92 -23.03 5.06
C LEU A 464 2.39 -23.89 3.88
N ASN A 465 2.36 -25.22 4.01
CA ASN A 465 2.93 -26.16 3.04
C ASN A 465 4.40 -25.84 2.72
N TRP A 466 5.13 -25.27 3.69
CA TRP A 466 6.46 -24.72 3.51
C TRP A 466 7.44 -25.79 2.98
N ASP A 467 8.33 -25.38 2.07
CA ASP A 467 9.27 -26.25 1.35
C ASP A 467 8.61 -27.31 0.44
N SER A 468 7.35 -27.11 0.02
CA SER A 468 6.72 -28.01 -0.95
C SER A 468 7.54 -28.07 -2.26
N PRO A 469 7.78 -29.29 -2.82
CA PRO A 469 8.47 -29.42 -4.10
C PRO A 469 7.74 -28.71 -5.25
N ALA A 470 6.41 -28.70 -5.22
CA ALA A 470 5.60 -27.91 -6.14
C ALA A 470 5.42 -26.50 -5.54
N ASN A 471 6.06 -25.49 -6.15
CA ASN A 471 6.01 -24.12 -5.64
C ASN A 471 6.15 -23.09 -6.77
N GLN A 472 6.13 -21.82 -6.39
CA GLN A 472 6.37 -20.67 -7.25
C GLN A 472 7.41 -19.69 -6.67
N VAL A 473 8.31 -20.17 -5.81
CA VAL A 473 9.31 -19.36 -5.11
C VAL A 473 10.27 -18.65 -6.09
N ASP A 474 10.82 -19.37 -7.07
CA ASP A 474 11.71 -18.77 -8.08
C ASP A 474 10.97 -17.84 -9.05
N ALA A 475 9.70 -18.15 -9.34
CA ALA A 475 8.85 -17.28 -10.15
C ALA A 475 8.58 -15.96 -9.42
N LEU A 476 8.34 -16.00 -8.10
CA LEU A 476 8.20 -14.81 -7.25
C LEU A 476 9.49 -14.00 -7.19
N ALA A 477 10.65 -14.65 -7.04
CA ALA A 477 11.95 -13.98 -7.06
C ALA A 477 12.14 -13.18 -8.37
N ARG A 478 11.82 -13.80 -9.50
CA ARG A 478 11.87 -13.16 -10.82
C ARG A 478 10.85 -12.04 -10.98
N LEU A 479 9.61 -12.25 -10.53
CA LEU A 479 8.54 -11.24 -10.57
C LEU A 479 8.90 -10.00 -9.75
N ASN A 480 9.37 -10.18 -8.51
CA ASN A 480 9.79 -9.09 -7.64
C ASN A 480 11.01 -8.34 -8.20
N ALA A 481 11.94 -9.05 -8.84
CA ALA A 481 13.06 -8.42 -9.53
C ALA A 481 12.61 -7.55 -10.73
N ILE A 482 11.58 -7.96 -11.48
CA ILE A 482 10.96 -7.15 -12.55
C ILE A 482 10.34 -5.89 -11.95
N VAL A 483 9.47 -6.06 -10.94
CA VAL A 483 8.75 -4.95 -10.28
C VAL A 483 9.72 -3.94 -9.66
N ALA A 484 10.85 -4.40 -9.13
CA ALA A 484 11.84 -3.52 -8.50
C ALA A 484 12.73 -2.76 -9.49
N SER A 485 12.91 -3.26 -10.71
CA SER A 485 13.92 -2.73 -11.65
C SER A 485 13.36 -2.07 -12.90
N HIS A 486 12.13 -2.41 -13.30
CA HIS A 486 11.56 -1.92 -14.54
C HIS A 486 10.76 -0.62 -14.34
N PRO A 487 11.00 0.45 -15.13
CA PRO A 487 10.42 1.77 -14.89
C PRO A 487 8.89 1.80 -14.97
N ALA A 488 8.28 0.90 -15.75
CA ALA A 488 6.82 0.74 -15.81
C ALA A 488 6.14 0.30 -14.49
N PHE A 489 6.89 0.04 -13.42
CA PHE A 489 6.38 -0.21 -12.06
C PHE A 489 6.77 0.89 -11.05
N SER A 490 7.26 2.03 -11.52
CA SER A 490 7.64 3.17 -10.67
C SER A 490 6.54 4.22 -10.54
N ALA A 491 6.76 5.20 -9.67
CA ALA A 491 5.88 6.36 -9.51
C ALA A 491 5.74 7.12 -10.84
N ALA A 492 4.51 7.55 -11.16
CA ALA A 492 4.12 8.16 -12.43
C ALA A 492 4.12 7.22 -13.67
N ALA A 493 4.37 5.92 -13.51
CA ALA A 493 4.03 4.94 -14.54
C ALA A 493 2.49 4.79 -14.61
N THR A 494 1.95 4.61 -15.82
CA THR A 494 0.51 4.46 -16.05
C THR A 494 0.14 3.03 -16.42
N LEU A 495 -1.13 2.68 -16.22
CA LEU A 495 -1.70 1.40 -16.58
C LEU A 495 -2.97 1.59 -17.42
N SER A 496 -3.07 0.89 -18.53
CA SER A 496 -4.30 0.88 -19.35
C SER A 496 -4.61 -0.52 -19.88
N MET A 497 -5.90 -0.81 -20.03
CA MET A 497 -6.39 -1.98 -20.75
C MET A 497 -6.44 -1.66 -22.25
N ILE A 498 -5.86 -2.54 -23.07
CA ILE A 498 -5.80 -2.40 -24.53
C ILE A 498 -6.34 -3.62 -25.28
N GLN A 499 -6.91 -4.59 -24.56
CA GLN A 499 -7.46 -5.79 -25.19
C GLN A 499 -8.60 -5.46 -26.16
N GLY A 500 -8.68 -6.22 -27.25
CA GLY A 500 -9.79 -6.24 -28.19
C GLY A 500 -10.31 -7.66 -28.39
N GLY A 501 -11.34 -7.82 -29.20
CA GLY A 501 -11.92 -9.13 -29.53
C GLY A 501 -12.60 -9.83 -28.34
N PRO A 502 -13.04 -11.10 -28.52
CA PRO A 502 -13.67 -11.91 -27.48
C PRO A 502 -12.65 -12.61 -26.57
N GLY A 503 -13.14 -13.30 -25.54
CA GLY A 503 -12.33 -14.15 -24.65
C GLY A 503 -12.13 -13.58 -23.26
N ASN A 504 -11.96 -14.47 -22.28
CA ASN A 504 -11.73 -14.11 -20.89
C ASN A 504 -10.24 -13.81 -20.65
N VAL A 505 -9.78 -12.68 -21.18
CA VAL A 505 -8.37 -12.30 -21.24
C VAL A 505 -8.17 -10.83 -20.91
N LEU A 506 -6.95 -10.46 -20.51
CA LEU A 506 -6.53 -9.07 -20.35
C LEU A 506 -5.27 -8.78 -21.17
N ALA A 507 -5.20 -7.58 -21.74
CA ALA A 507 -3.99 -7.01 -22.33
C ALA A 507 -3.69 -5.67 -21.64
N LEU A 508 -2.76 -5.70 -20.69
CA LEU A 508 -2.43 -4.60 -19.79
C LEU A 508 -1.19 -3.88 -20.32
N LEU A 509 -1.37 -2.66 -20.84
CA LEU A 509 -0.26 -1.80 -21.24
C LEU A 509 0.20 -0.97 -20.05
N ARG A 510 1.46 -1.13 -19.67
CA ARG A 510 2.13 -0.30 -18.69
C ARG A 510 3.13 0.61 -19.38
N GLU A 511 2.98 1.91 -19.16
CA GLU A 511 3.89 2.91 -19.72
C GLU A 511 4.79 3.47 -18.60
N PRO A 512 6.10 3.60 -18.86
CA PRO A 512 7.01 4.18 -17.87
C PRO A 512 6.71 5.67 -17.66
N PRO A 513 7.28 6.30 -16.62
CA PRO A 513 7.13 7.73 -16.40
C PRO A 513 7.53 8.56 -17.64
N PRO A 514 6.96 9.76 -17.84
CA PRO A 514 7.32 10.62 -18.96
C PRO A 514 8.84 10.85 -19.06
N GLY A 515 9.40 10.62 -20.25
CA GLY A 515 10.84 10.75 -20.51
C GLY A 515 11.65 9.48 -20.26
N GLU A 516 11.04 8.41 -19.72
CA GLU A 516 11.64 7.09 -19.62
C GLU A 516 11.13 6.15 -20.73
N GLU A 517 11.94 5.16 -21.11
CA GLU A 517 11.57 4.12 -22.08
C GLU A 517 11.33 2.76 -21.40
N GLY A 518 10.79 1.81 -22.16
CA GLY A 518 10.46 0.47 -21.67
C GLY A 518 8.99 0.36 -21.30
N LYS A 519 8.13 0.20 -22.31
CA LYS A 519 6.74 -0.24 -22.10
C LYS A 519 6.71 -1.73 -21.77
N ILE A 520 5.76 -2.14 -20.95
CA ILE A 520 5.41 -3.55 -20.71
C ILE A 520 4.02 -3.82 -21.25
N LEU A 521 3.85 -4.97 -21.89
CA LEU A 521 2.55 -5.54 -22.23
C LEU A 521 2.34 -6.82 -21.42
N GLY A 522 1.48 -6.74 -20.41
CA GLY A 522 0.99 -7.89 -19.66
C GLY A 522 -0.14 -8.58 -20.41
N LEU A 523 0.02 -9.85 -20.79
CA LEU A 523 -1.06 -10.66 -21.39
C LEU A 523 -1.48 -11.72 -20.39
N VAL A 524 -2.78 -11.85 -20.12
CA VAL A 524 -3.32 -12.72 -19.08
C VAL A 524 -4.45 -13.54 -19.66
N ASN A 525 -4.35 -14.87 -19.57
CA ASN A 525 -5.49 -15.77 -19.73
C ASN A 525 -6.15 -15.96 -18.36
N LEU A 526 -7.38 -15.46 -18.18
CA LEU A 526 -8.13 -15.59 -16.92
C LEU A 526 -8.85 -16.95 -16.80
N ASP A 527 -8.92 -17.74 -17.88
CA ASP A 527 -9.47 -19.08 -17.88
C ASP A 527 -8.38 -20.11 -17.49
N PRO A 528 -8.49 -20.78 -16.32
CA PRO A 528 -7.50 -21.75 -15.88
C PRO A 528 -7.63 -23.12 -16.55
N ASN A 529 -8.68 -23.34 -17.35
CA ASN A 529 -9.03 -24.64 -17.94
C ASN A 529 -8.91 -24.67 -19.48
N GLY A 530 -9.06 -23.53 -20.15
CA GLY A 530 -9.05 -23.45 -21.61
C GLY A 530 -7.99 -22.48 -22.17
N PRO A 531 -7.38 -22.80 -23.34
CA PRO A 531 -6.53 -21.84 -24.03
C PRO A 531 -7.37 -20.67 -24.57
N GLN A 532 -6.77 -19.48 -24.60
CA GLN A 532 -7.43 -18.26 -25.10
C GLN A 532 -6.48 -17.48 -26.02
N THR A 533 -7.03 -16.74 -26.97
CA THR A 533 -6.25 -15.81 -27.80
C THR A 533 -6.47 -14.39 -27.30
N VAL A 534 -5.38 -13.66 -27.04
CA VAL A 534 -5.42 -12.24 -26.65
C VAL A 534 -5.21 -11.37 -27.87
N PHE A 535 -6.09 -10.39 -28.08
CA PHE A 535 -6.00 -9.43 -29.19
C PHE A 535 -5.77 -8.00 -28.69
N TRP A 536 -5.02 -7.19 -29.43
CA TRP A 536 -4.85 -5.75 -29.14
C TRP A 536 -4.39 -4.97 -30.40
N PRO A 537 -4.53 -3.63 -30.45
CA PRO A 537 -4.07 -2.85 -31.60
C PRO A 537 -2.53 -2.79 -31.70
N ALA A 538 -1.96 -3.07 -32.87
CA ALA A 538 -0.51 -3.22 -33.07
C ALA A 538 0.33 -2.02 -32.61
N GLY A 539 -0.15 -0.79 -32.87
CA GLY A 539 0.58 0.44 -32.59
C GLY A 539 0.61 0.87 -31.12
N ARG A 540 -0.07 0.14 -30.21
CA ARG A 540 -0.13 0.53 -28.80
C ARG A 540 1.11 0.13 -28.00
N PHE A 541 1.70 -1.03 -28.31
CA PHE A 541 2.85 -1.57 -27.58
C PHE A 541 4.17 -1.46 -28.35
N LEU A 542 4.20 -1.96 -29.59
CA LEU A 542 5.38 -1.88 -30.47
C LEU A 542 5.12 -0.94 -31.64
N ASN A 543 6.20 -0.52 -32.30
CA ASN A 543 6.10 -0.03 -33.66
C ASN A 543 5.44 -1.12 -34.53
N PRO A 544 4.42 -0.80 -35.36
CA PRO A 544 3.73 -1.78 -36.20
C PRO A 544 4.64 -2.66 -37.07
N THR A 545 5.83 -2.19 -37.44
CA THR A 545 6.80 -2.96 -38.26
C THR A 545 7.58 -4.02 -37.47
N ARG A 546 7.58 -3.96 -36.14
CA ARG A 546 8.28 -4.91 -35.27
C ARG A 546 7.35 -6.04 -34.83
N SER A 547 7.74 -7.30 -35.00
CA SER A 547 6.95 -8.47 -34.58
C SER A 547 7.48 -9.19 -33.34
N THR A 548 8.72 -8.90 -32.94
CA THR A 548 9.37 -9.61 -31.84
C THR A 548 9.25 -8.87 -30.51
N ALA A 549 8.92 -9.61 -29.45
CA ALA A 549 8.98 -9.18 -28.06
C ALA A 549 9.64 -10.26 -27.18
N TRP A 550 9.93 -9.93 -25.92
CA TRP A 550 10.55 -10.84 -24.97
C TRP A 550 9.73 -10.92 -23.69
N ASP A 551 9.46 -12.13 -23.21
CA ASP A 551 8.75 -12.35 -21.95
C ASP A 551 9.72 -12.22 -20.78
N LEU A 552 9.56 -11.17 -19.98
CA LEU A 552 10.34 -10.97 -18.77
C LEU A 552 10.13 -12.09 -17.75
N LEU A 553 8.98 -12.77 -17.73
CA LEU A 553 8.72 -13.86 -16.78
C LEU A 553 9.52 -15.13 -17.09
N THR A 554 9.80 -15.44 -18.36
CA THR A 554 10.49 -16.68 -18.76
C THR A 554 11.85 -16.45 -19.42
N GLY A 555 12.10 -15.25 -19.95
CA GLY A 555 13.25 -14.95 -20.81
C GLY A 555 13.05 -15.36 -22.28
N GLU A 556 11.89 -15.93 -22.63
CA GLU A 556 11.59 -16.40 -23.99
C GLU A 556 11.39 -15.23 -24.96
N GLN A 557 11.94 -15.35 -26.16
CA GLN A 557 11.59 -14.49 -27.28
C GLN A 557 10.28 -14.99 -27.91
N MET A 558 9.40 -14.05 -28.28
CA MET A 558 8.09 -14.33 -28.85
C MET A 558 7.89 -13.56 -30.15
N GLU A 559 7.33 -14.25 -31.14
CA GLU A 559 6.82 -13.62 -32.36
C GLU A 559 5.33 -13.33 -32.23
N LEU A 560 4.96 -12.07 -32.51
CA LEU A 560 3.60 -11.55 -32.38
C LEU A 560 2.93 -11.57 -33.75
N ARG A 561 1.82 -12.31 -33.87
CA ARG A 561 1.04 -12.35 -35.11
C ARG A 561 0.35 -11.01 -35.33
N THR A 562 0.32 -10.54 -36.57
CA THR A 562 -0.42 -9.33 -36.98
C THR A 562 -1.41 -9.71 -38.07
N SER A 563 -2.67 -9.34 -37.90
CA SER A 563 -3.67 -9.42 -38.96
C SER A 563 -3.63 -8.18 -39.86
N PRO A 564 -4.17 -8.26 -41.10
CA PRO A 564 -4.16 -7.14 -42.05
C PRO A 564 -4.88 -5.87 -41.56
N ASP A 565 -5.81 -6.00 -40.62
CA ASP A 565 -6.54 -4.90 -39.97
C ASP A 565 -5.71 -4.16 -38.90
N GLY A 566 -4.45 -4.55 -38.68
CA GLY A 566 -3.57 -3.94 -37.68
C GLY A 566 -3.78 -4.46 -36.26
N THR A 567 -4.51 -5.56 -36.08
CA THR A 567 -4.66 -6.24 -34.78
C THR A 567 -3.50 -7.21 -34.55
N ARG A 568 -2.99 -7.28 -33.32
CA ARG A 568 -2.01 -8.28 -32.86
C ARG A 568 -2.71 -9.39 -32.09
N ALA A 569 -2.16 -10.60 -32.17
CA ALA A 569 -2.71 -11.76 -31.48
C ALA A 569 -1.62 -12.70 -30.92
N VAL A 570 -1.85 -13.24 -29.72
CA VAL A 570 -1.05 -14.30 -29.09
C VAL A 570 -1.97 -15.33 -28.45
N ASP A 571 -1.70 -16.62 -28.67
CA ASP A 571 -2.38 -17.71 -27.98
C ASP A 571 -1.70 -17.95 -26.63
N LEU A 572 -2.52 -18.14 -25.60
CA LEU A 572 -2.10 -18.40 -24.24
C LEU A 572 -2.72 -19.71 -23.76
N GLU A 573 -1.87 -20.58 -23.23
CA GLU A 573 -2.29 -21.75 -22.46
C GLU A 573 -3.20 -21.36 -21.27
N PRO A 574 -3.97 -22.30 -20.71
CA PRO A 574 -4.83 -22.05 -19.56
C PRO A 574 -4.09 -21.38 -18.39
N GLY A 575 -4.62 -20.27 -17.88
CA GLY A 575 -4.02 -19.50 -16.78
C GLY A 575 -2.67 -18.85 -17.09
N ARG A 576 -2.19 -18.88 -18.34
CA ARG A 576 -0.87 -18.35 -18.69
C ARG A 576 -0.84 -16.83 -18.59
N VAL A 577 0.25 -16.32 -18.02
CA VAL A 577 0.58 -14.89 -17.97
C VAL A 577 1.90 -14.62 -18.67
N ARG A 578 1.97 -13.54 -19.43
CA ARG A 578 3.17 -13.05 -20.12
C ARG A 578 3.43 -11.60 -19.74
N CYS A 579 4.69 -11.23 -19.54
CA CYS A 579 5.11 -9.85 -19.28
C CYS A 579 6.08 -9.42 -20.38
N LEU A 580 5.55 -8.90 -21.49
CA LEU A 580 6.33 -8.65 -22.69
C LEU A 580 7.03 -7.29 -22.64
N CYS A 581 8.30 -7.25 -23.04
CA CYS A 581 9.06 -6.02 -23.31
C CYS A 581 9.61 -6.01 -24.73
N ALA A 582 9.85 -4.81 -25.26
CA ALA A 582 10.44 -4.64 -26.58
C ALA A 582 11.97 -4.75 -26.54
N ASP A 583 12.62 -4.29 -25.47
CA ASP A 583 14.07 -4.27 -25.38
C ASP A 583 14.61 -5.52 -24.63
N PRO A 584 15.37 -6.42 -25.29
CA PRO A 584 15.96 -7.57 -24.62
C PRO A 584 17.02 -7.19 -23.56
N THR A 585 17.54 -5.95 -23.54
CA THR A 585 18.49 -5.56 -22.49
C THR A 585 17.89 -5.65 -21.09
N PHE A 586 16.56 -5.54 -20.95
CA PHE A 586 15.88 -5.75 -19.68
C PHE A 586 16.02 -7.18 -19.16
N ILE A 587 16.06 -8.20 -20.02
CA ILE A 587 16.36 -9.58 -19.58
C ILE A 587 17.77 -9.68 -19.03
N THR A 588 18.76 -9.12 -19.73
CA THR A 588 20.15 -9.14 -19.28
C THR A 588 20.32 -8.43 -17.94
N LYS A 589 19.69 -7.25 -17.77
CA LYS A 589 19.67 -6.51 -16.50
C LYS A 589 18.99 -7.32 -15.39
N LEU A 590 17.86 -7.95 -15.69
CA LEU A 590 17.09 -8.79 -14.76
C LEU A 590 17.90 -9.99 -14.29
N ASN A 591 18.54 -10.73 -15.20
CA ASN A 591 19.35 -11.89 -14.85
C ASN A 591 20.58 -11.49 -14.00
N LYS A 592 21.19 -10.33 -14.29
CA LYS A 592 22.26 -9.78 -13.44
C LYS A 592 21.75 -9.45 -12.03
N LEU A 593 20.56 -8.84 -11.92
CA LEU A 593 19.95 -8.51 -10.64
C LEU A 593 19.65 -9.77 -9.82
N LEU A 594 19.11 -10.81 -10.47
CA LEU A 594 18.81 -12.10 -9.84
C LEU A 594 20.05 -12.81 -9.29
N ALA A 595 21.22 -12.60 -9.91
CA ALA A 595 22.49 -13.16 -9.45
C ALA A 595 23.15 -12.40 -8.27
N THR A 596 22.58 -11.26 -7.87
CA THR A 596 23.10 -10.42 -6.77
C THR A 596 22.10 -10.33 -5.62
N PRO A 597 22.54 -10.15 -4.36
CA PRO A 597 21.62 -9.92 -3.26
C PRO A 597 20.66 -8.75 -3.54
N PRO A 598 19.42 -8.78 -3.02
CA PRO A 598 18.49 -7.67 -3.11
C PRO A 598 19.09 -6.38 -2.56
N ALA A 599 18.78 -5.27 -3.21
CA ALA A 599 19.25 -3.95 -2.82
C ALA A 599 18.14 -2.93 -3.07
N THR A 600 18.22 -1.79 -2.39
CA THR A 600 17.30 -0.67 -2.62
C THR A 600 17.33 -0.25 -4.11
N PRO A 601 16.18 -0.12 -4.79
CA PRO A 601 16.13 0.33 -6.17
C PRO A 601 16.87 1.66 -6.37
N PRO A 602 17.63 1.84 -7.47
CA PRO A 602 18.40 3.06 -7.72
C PRO A 602 17.54 4.34 -7.68
N THR A 603 16.30 4.28 -8.20
CA THR A 603 15.34 5.38 -8.18
C THR A 603 14.97 5.80 -6.76
N VAL A 604 14.63 4.84 -5.89
CA VAL A 604 14.33 5.09 -4.47
C VAL A 604 15.56 5.66 -3.76
N ALA A 605 16.73 5.08 -3.98
CA ALA A 605 17.98 5.57 -3.38
C ALA A 605 18.30 7.02 -3.80
N ARG A 606 18.06 7.38 -5.07
CA ARG A 606 18.19 8.74 -5.58
C ARG A 606 17.21 9.70 -4.91
N LEU A 607 15.92 9.35 -4.87
CA LEU A 607 14.88 10.19 -4.27
C LEU A 607 15.14 10.44 -2.77
N ARG A 608 15.58 9.41 -2.03
CA ARG A 608 15.98 9.57 -0.61
C ARG A 608 17.14 10.55 -0.44
N ARG A 609 18.18 10.45 -1.29
CA ARG A 609 19.31 11.40 -1.26
C ARG A 609 18.87 12.82 -1.59
N ASN A 610 18.00 12.99 -2.60
CA ASN A 610 17.46 14.29 -2.97
C ASN A 610 16.64 14.89 -1.83
N ALA A 611 15.73 14.12 -1.23
CA ALA A 611 14.92 14.57 -0.10
C ALA A 611 15.80 15.01 1.09
N LEU A 612 16.84 14.24 1.41
CA LEU A 612 17.80 14.63 2.45
C LEU A 612 18.55 15.92 2.10
N ALA A 613 19.02 16.07 0.85
CA ALA A 613 19.68 17.28 0.40
C ALA A 613 18.77 18.52 0.52
N ILE A 614 17.50 18.40 0.12
CA ILE A 614 16.49 19.46 0.24
C ILE A 614 16.31 19.85 1.71
N ARG A 615 16.14 18.86 2.62
CA ARG A 615 16.01 19.12 4.07
C ARG A 615 17.22 19.86 4.64
N VAL A 616 18.43 19.46 4.25
CA VAL A 616 19.67 20.11 4.69
C VAL A 616 19.75 21.56 4.19
N ILE A 617 19.43 21.81 2.92
CA ILE A 617 19.40 23.17 2.37
C ILE A 617 18.36 24.02 3.13
N ARG A 618 17.19 23.44 3.46
CA ARG A 618 16.10 24.14 4.18
C ARG A 618 16.52 24.56 5.56
N TRP A 619 17.25 23.68 6.23
CA TRP A 619 17.78 23.93 7.56
C TRP A 619 18.88 24.98 7.55
N LEU A 620 19.82 24.92 6.60
CA LEU A 620 20.96 25.84 6.52
C LEU A 620 20.58 27.24 6.02
N ALA A 621 19.63 27.33 5.08
CA ALA A 621 19.26 28.59 4.45
C ALA A 621 17.75 28.61 4.13
N PRO A 622 16.91 28.87 5.15
CA PRO A 622 15.46 28.78 5.04
C PRO A 622 14.86 29.71 3.98
N GLN A 623 15.53 30.82 3.67
CA GLN A 623 15.08 31.79 2.67
C GLN A 623 15.55 31.48 1.24
N THR A 624 16.61 30.69 1.04
CA THR A 624 17.17 30.46 -0.30
C THR A 624 16.46 29.37 -1.08
N LEU A 625 15.75 28.46 -0.41
CA LEU A 625 15.13 27.29 -1.06
C LEU A 625 14.00 27.65 -2.03
N TRP A 626 13.35 28.79 -1.77
CA TRP A 626 12.26 29.31 -2.58
C TRP A 626 12.66 30.56 -3.37
N GLN A 627 13.96 30.90 -3.38
CA GLN A 627 14.49 32.13 -3.98
C GLN A 627 15.66 31.90 -4.96
N GLN A 628 15.89 30.70 -5.47
CA GLN A 628 17.04 30.52 -6.37
C GLN A 628 16.83 31.26 -7.71
N LYS A 629 17.82 32.15 -7.95
CA LYS A 629 18.01 33.07 -9.08
C LYS A 629 18.14 32.37 -10.42
#